data_AF-A0A2U1XSV2-F1
#
_entry.id   AF-A0A2U1XSV2-F1
#
_cell.length_a   1.000
_cell.length_b   1.000
_cell.length_c   1.000
_cell.angle_alpha   90.00
_cell.angle_beta   90.00
_cell.angle_gamma   90.00
#
_symmetry.space_group_name_H-M   'P 1'
#
loop_
_entity.id
_entity.type
_entity.pdbx_description
1 polymer ?
#
loop_
_entity_poly.entity_id
_entity_poly.type
_entity_poly.pdbx_seq_one_letter_code
_entity_poly.pdbx_strand_id
1 'polypeptide(L)'
;MGVIYNITVTGTNGTTGTSGSPGGQGASGGNATGGVCGGKNNASCVTAPTSATNGYTGGNGTSGSPGSDGSCPASLTFLVGTVSGAFNALVTGGNGGTGGNGGNGGAGGSGGAGASVVGCCQGQYGSNMPAGQTGNGGNGANGGAGGNGASIGTAIVVLYDEIVGSPTYSLNATTFGQAGSGGSGGYAGGAGGSPGSPGATGKNTPAGQGPTMTMRPNNG
;
A
#
# COMPACT_ATOMS: atom_id res chain seq x y z
N MET A 1 -12.27 25.43 -49.30
CA MET A 1 -12.49 25.06 -47.89
C MET A 1 -11.22 24.39 -47.41
N GLY A 2 -10.60 24.85 -46.32
CA GLY A 2 -9.41 24.21 -45.77
C GLY A 2 -9.76 22.88 -45.09
N VAL A 3 -8.85 21.91 -45.14
CA VAL A 3 -8.99 20.63 -44.45
C VAL A 3 -8.63 20.81 -42.98
N ILE A 4 -9.41 20.22 -42.07
CA ILE A 4 -9.10 20.19 -40.63
C ILE A 4 -8.68 18.77 -40.27
N TYR A 5 -7.46 18.64 -39.74
CA TYR A 5 -6.92 17.38 -39.27
C TYR A 5 -7.01 17.33 -37.74
N ASN A 6 -7.70 16.31 -37.21
CA ASN A 6 -7.81 16.09 -35.78
C ASN A 6 -7.00 14.84 -35.39
N ILE A 7 -6.03 15.04 -34.51
CA ILE A 7 -5.20 13.99 -33.94
C ILE A 7 -5.62 13.81 -32.49
N THR A 8 -5.93 12.57 -32.08
CA THR A 8 -6.23 12.26 -30.69
C THR A 8 -5.29 11.18 -30.18
N VAL A 9 -4.63 11.48 -29.07
CA VAL A 9 -3.68 10.59 -28.40
C VAL A 9 -4.18 10.34 -27.00
N THR A 10 -4.37 9.07 -26.66
CA THR A 10 -4.88 8.65 -25.35
C THR A 10 -3.87 7.72 -24.70
N GLY A 11 -3.38 8.12 -23.53
CA GLY A 11 -2.57 7.28 -22.67
C GLY A 11 -3.39 6.24 -21.93
N THR A 12 -2.71 5.25 -21.35
CA THR A 12 -3.35 4.25 -20.47
C THR A 12 -3.06 4.59 -19.02
N ASN A 13 -4.07 4.49 -18.16
CA ASN A 13 -3.86 4.67 -16.73
C ASN A 13 -2.97 3.53 -16.16
N GLY A 14 -2.22 3.87 -15.14
CA GLY A 14 -1.52 2.91 -14.32
C GLY A 14 -2.49 2.07 -13.49
N THR A 15 -2.06 0.86 -13.19
CA THR A 15 -2.76 -0.08 -12.32
C THR A 15 -2.54 0.27 -10.85
N THR A 16 -3.59 0.10 -10.04
CA THR A 16 -3.49 0.29 -8.59
C THR A 16 -2.66 -0.84 -7.98
N GLY A 17 -1.79 -0.48 -7.03
CA GLY A 17 -1.00 -1.43 -6.27
C GLY A 17 -1.87 -2.32 -5.37
N THR A 18 -1.40 -3.52 -5.09
CA THR A 18 -2.08 -4.48 -4.23
C THR A 18 -1.87 -4.12 -2.76
N SER A 19 -2.94 -4.15 -1.96
CA SER A 19 -2.82 -3.99 -0.51
C SER A 19 -2.04 -5.12 0.14
N GLY A 20 -1.32 -4.79 1.20
CA GLY A 20 -0.66 -5.77 2.05
C GLY A 20 -1.66 -6.58 2.88
N SER A 21 -1.25 -7.80 3.24
CA SER A 21 -2.04 -8.69 4.09
C SER A 21 -1.88 -8.32 5.57
N PRO A 22 -2.92 -8.50 6.40
CA PRO A 22 -2.83 -8.27 7.84
C PRO A 22 -1.91 -9.31 8.51
N GLY A 23 -1.33 -8.92 9.64
CA GLY A 23 -0.57 -9.82 10.52
C GLY A 23 -1.48 -10.76 11.29
N GLY A 24 -0.98 -11.97 11.59
CA GLY A 24 -1.71 -12.96 12.38
C GLY A 24 -1.88 -12.56 13.84
N GLN A 25 -2.96 -12.96 14.49
CA GLN A 25 -3.17 -12.72 15.92
C GLN A 25 -2.19 -13.55 16.77
N GLY A 26 -1.69 -12.95 17.86
CA GLY A 26 -0.92 -13.66 18.88
C GLY A 26 -1.78 -14.65 19.66
N ALA A 27 -1.26 -15.85 19.90
CA ALA A 27 -1.94 -16.86 20.71
C ALA A 27 -2.04 -16.45 22.18
N SER A 28 -3.10 -16.87 22.86
CA SER A 28 -3.24 -16.61 24.30
C SER A 28 -2.36 -17.54 25.13
N GLY A 29 -1.93 -17.07 26.30
CA GLY A 29 -1.21 -17.85 27.29
C GLY A 29 -2.10 -18.87 28.01
N GLY A 30 -1.49 -19.89 28.60
CA GLY A 30 -2.15 -20.89 29.42
C GLY A 30 -2.37 -20.38 30.85
N ASN A 31 -3.50 -20.74 31.45
CA ASN A 31 -3.85 -20.36 32.82
C ASN A 31 -2.98 -21.07 33.85
N ALA A 32 -2.79 -20.41 34.99
CA ALA A 32 -2.21 -21.02 36.19
C ALA A 32 -3.12 -22.12 36.75
N THR A 33 -2.54 -23.02 37.54
CA THR A 33 -3.29 -23.99 38.34
C THR A 33 -2.96 -23.80 39.83
N GLY A 34 -3.94 -24.03 40.70
CA GLY A 34 -3.81 -23.85 42.16
C GLY A 34 -3.08 -24.99 42.88
N GLY A 35 -2.65 -26.03 42.16
CA GLY A 35 -2.17 -27.28 42.73
C GLY A 35 -3.31 -28.17 43.24
N VAL A 36 -2.95 -29.38 43.68
CA VAL A 36 -3.92 -30.38 44.17
C VAL A 36 -3.43 -30.97 45.49
N CYS A 37 -4.33 -31.05 46.47
CA CYS A 37 -4.08 -31.71 47.74
C CYS A 37 -4.34 -33.22 47.64
N GLY A 38 -3.55 -34.00 48.37
CA GLY A 38 -3.70 -35.44 48.49
C GLY A 38 -2.99 -35.98 49.74
N GLY A 39 -2.90 -37.30 49.82
CA GLY A 39 -2.44 -37.99 51.02
C GLY A 39 -3.49 -38.05 52.13
N LYS A 40 -3.11 -38.54 53.31
CA LYS A 40 -4.03 -38.68 54.44
C LYS A 40 -4.54 -37.29 54.87
N ASN A 41 -5.86 -37.14 54.93
CA ASN A 41 -6.54 -35.88 55.26
C ASN A 41 -6.20 -34.69 54.35
N ASN A 42 -5.80 -34.92 53.09
CA ASN A 42 -5.40 -33.86 52.14
C ASN A 42 -4.25 -32.98 52.65
N ALA A 43 -3.40 -33.54 53.52
CA ALA A 43 -2.36 -32.78 54.21
C ALA A 43 -1.14 -32.45 53.32
N SER A 44 -1.04 -33.01 52.11
CA SER A 44 0.13 -32.86 51.27
C SER A 44 -0.23 -32.32 49.88
N CYS A 45 0.61 -31.43 49.35
CA CYS A 45 0.52 -30.98 47.97
C CYS A 45 1.04 -32.09 47.04
N VAL A 46 0.14 -32.78 46.32
CA VAL A 46 0.50 -33.90 45.44
C VAL A 46 0.66 -33.48 43.98
N THR A 47 0.10 -32.34 43.61
CA THR A 47 0.37 -31.68 42.33
C THR A 47 0.72 -30.24 42.62
N ALA A 48 1.92 -29.84 42.23
CA ALA A 48 2.37 -28.48 42.42
C ALA A 48 1.49 -27.51 41.60
N PRO A 49 1.21 -26.31 42.12
CA PRO A 49 0.65 -25.22 41.32
C PRO A 49 1.53 -24.92 40.10
N THR A 50 0.91 -24.50 39.00
CA THR A 50 1.62 -24.05 37.79
C THR A 50 1.41 -22.57 37.58
N SER A 51 2.45 -21.86 37.12
CA SER A 51 2.32 -20.46 36.72
C SER A 51 1.51 -20.34 35.44
N ALA A 52 0.80 -19.23 35.30
CA ALA A 52 0.24 -18.83 34.02
C ALA A 52 1.38 -18.50 33.03
N THR A 53 1.14 -18.68 31.74
CA THR A 53 2.07 -18.27 30.69
C THR A 53 1.64 -16.97 30.04
N ASN A 54 2.62 -16.27 29.45
CA ASN A 54 2.35 -15.04 28.74
C ASN A 54 1.61 -15.31 27.42
N GLY A 55 0.87 -14.32 26.95
CA GLY A 55 0.37 -14.29 25.58
C GLY A 55 1.52 -14.10 24.58
N TYR A 56 1.30 -14.51 23.34
CA TYR A 56 2.27 -14.37 22.26
C TYR A 56 2.11 -13.04 21.53
N THR A 57 3.19 -12.56 20.93
CA THR A 57 3.17 -11.33 20.12
C THR A 57 2.36 -11.53 18.84
N GLY A 58 1.57 -10.53 18.44
CA GLY A 58 0.92 -10.51 17.12
C GLY A 58 1.91 -10.41 15.97
N GLY A 59 1.56 -10.95 14.80
CA GLY A 59 2.35 -10.85 13.58
C GLY A 59 2.33 -9.45 12.99
N ASN A 60 3.36 -9.10 12.23
CA ASN A 60 3.36 -7.83 11.47
C ASN A 60 2.47 -7.94 10.23
N GLY A 61 1.87 -6.83 9.82
CA GLY A 61 1.29 -6.73 8.49
C GLY A 61 2.35 -6.84 7.38
N THR A 62 1.93 -6.98 6.13
CA THR A 62 2.84 -6.90 4.97
C THR A 62 2.70 -5.56 4.26
N SER A 63 3.75 -5.09 3.58
CA SER A 63 3.68 -3.83 2.83
C SER A 63 2.71 -3.92 1.65
N GLY A 64 2.08 -2.79 1.30
CA GLY A 64 1.38 -2.65 0.03
C GLY A 64 2.36 -2.50 -1.14
N SER A 65 1.95 -2.90 -2.35
CA SER A 65 2.79 -2.74 -3.55
C SER A 65 2.66 -1.32 -4.12
N PRO A 66 3.66 -0.84 -4.87
CA PRO A 66 3.52 0.38 -5.64
C PRO A 66 2.38 0.29 -6.66
N GLY A 67 1.75 1.43 -6.96
CA GLY A 67 0.94 1.60 -8.17
C GLY A 67 1.84 1.67 -9.40
N SER A 68 1.35 1.24 -10.57
CA SER A 68 2.12 1.37 -11.80
C SER A 68 1.95 2.75 -12.41
N ASP A 69 2.92 3.17 -13.21
CA ASP A 69 2.85 4.44 -13.92
C ASP A 69 1.74 4.42 -14.97
N GLY A 70 1.17 5.59 -15.24
CA GLY A 70 0.42 5.82 -16.45
C GLY A 70 1.36 5.76 -17.66
N SER A 71 0.84 5.35 -18.81
CA SER A 71 1.60 5.31 -20.05
C SER A 71 0.99 6.21 -21.12
N CYS A 72 1.82 6.63 -22.06
CA CYS A 72 1.39 7.29 -23.28
C CYS A 72 2.47 7.07 -24.36
N PRO A 73 2.16 7.17 -25.66
CA PRO A 73 3.17 6.97 -26.70
C PRO A 73 4.37 7.91 -26.53
N ALA A 74 5.59 7.37 -26.67
CA ALA A 74 6.83 8.11 -26.44
C ALA A 74 7.09 9.20 -27.50
N SER A 75 6.62 9.01 -28.72
CA SER A 75 6.63 10.03 -29.77
C SER A 75 5.60 9.65 -30.83
N LEU A 76 5.10 10.66 -31.53
CA LEU A 76 4.18 10.46 -32.64
C LEU A 76 4.65 11.28 -33.82
N THR A 77 4.91 10.60 -34.93
CA THR A 77 5.23 11.25 -36.19
C THR A 77 4.10 11.00 -37.17
N PHE A 78 3.49 12.08 -37.66
CA PHE A 78 2.47 12.05 -38.70
C PHE A 78 3.10 12.53 -39.99
N LEU A 79 3.08 11.71 -41.03
CA LEU A 79 3.43 12.15 -42.38
C LEU A 79 2.15 12.58 -43.09
N VAL A 80 2.14 13.81 -43.56
CA VAL A 80 1.00 14.41 -44.27
C VAL A 80 1.53 14.96 -45.58
N GLY A 81 0.83 14.76 -46.69
CA GLY A 81 1.27 15.30 -47.99
C GLY A 81 1.15 16.82 -48.02
N THR A 82 0.04 17.31 -48.57
CA THR A 82 -0.25 18.75 -48.62
C THR A 82 -1.09 19.19 -47.42
N VAL A 83 -0.63 20.24 -46.75
CA VAL A 83 -1.31 20.89 -45.63
C VAL A 83 -1.97 22.19 -46.11
N SER A 84 -3.30 22.24 -46.12
CA SER A 84 -4.09 23.39 -46.62
C SER A 84 -5.13 23.93 -45.62
N GLY A 85 -4.91 23.72 -44.31
CA GLY A 85 -5.85 24.13 -43.26
C GLY A 85 -5.30 23.95 -41.84
N ALA A 86 -6.13 23.55 -40.88
CA ALA A 86 -5.77 23.52 -39.46
C ALA A 86 -5.39 22.13 -38.96
N PHE A 87 -4.40 22.06 -38.07
CA PHE A 87 -4.09 20.86 -37.27
C PHE A 87 -4.48 21.06 -35.81
N ASN A 88 -5.30 20.16 -35.31
CA ASN A 88 -5.65 20.12 -33.89
C ASN A 88 -5.16 18.81 -33.31
N ALA A 89 -4.23 18.88 -32.37
CA ALA A 89 -3.79 17.73 -31.59
C ALA A 89 -4.38 17.81 -30.20
N LEU A 90 -5.21 16.83 -29.84
CA LEU A 90 -5.63 16.59 -28.47
C LEU A 90 -4.83 15.44 -27.89
N VAL A 91 -4.21 15.68 -26.75
CA VAL A 91 -3.33 14.72 -26.13
C VAL A 91 -3.67 14.58 -24.66
N THR A 92 -3.99 13.35 -24.26
CA THR A 92 -4.33 13.02 -22.89
C THR A 92 -3.37 11.95 -22.36
N GLY A 93 -2.65 12.25 -21.29
CA GLY A 93 -1.80 11.29 -20.60
C GLY A 93 -2.63 10.39 -19.66
N GLY A 94 -2.25 9.13 -19.51
CA GLY A 94 -2.85 8.27 -18.49
C GLY A 94 -2.43 8.64 -17.07
N ASN A 95 -3.32 8.57 -16.10
CA ASN A 95 -2.97 8.82 -14.69
C ASN A 95 -2.09 7.71 -14.12
N GLY A 96 -1.29 8.03 -13.11
CA GLY A 96 -0.59 7.04 -12.31
C GLY A 96 -1.55 6.22 -11.45
N GLY A 97 -1.24 4.95 -11.26
CA GLY A 97 -2.02 4.08 -10.38
C GLY A 97 -1.81 4.43 -8.91
N THR A 98 -2.82 4.26 -8.08
CA THR A 98 -2.66 4.48 -6.63
C THR A 98 -1.80 3.39 -6.00
N GLY A 99 -1.03 3.71 -4.95
CA GLY A 99 -0.28 2.73 -4.19
C GLY A 99 -1.18 1.84 -3.33
N GLY A 100 -0.83 0.57 -3.16
CA GLY A 100 -1.57 -0.34 -2.30
C GLY A 100 -1.41 0.03 -0.83
N ASN A 101 -2.47 -0.07 -0.03
CA ASN A 101 -2.36 0.16 1.43
C ASN A 101 -1.48 -0.89 2.12
N GLY A 102 -0.85 -0.52 3.23
CA GLY A 102 -0.12 -1.45 4.08
C GLY A 102 -1.06 -2.32 4.90
N GLY A 103 -0.64 -3.55 5.20
CA GLY A 103 -1.39 -4.47 6.05
C GLY A 103 -1.33 -4.05 7.52
N ASN A 104 -2.43 -4.22 8.25
CA ASN A 104 -2.46 -3.97 9.70
C ASN A 104 -1.63 -5.01 10.46
N GLY A 105 -1.07 -4.62 11.61
CA GLY A 105 -0.48 -5.57 12.55
C GLY A 105 -1.55 -6.44 13.20
N GLY A 106 -1.18 -7.67 13.55
CA GLY A 106 -2.04 -8.58 14.30
C GLY A 106 -2.09 -8.22 15.78
N ALA A 107 -3.22 -8.44 16.43
CA ALA A 107 -3.35 -8.18 17.87
C ALA A 107 -2.46 -9.09 18.72
N GLY A 108 -2.10 -8.64 19.91
CA GLY A 108 -1.36 -9.44 20.88
C GLY A 108 -2.22 -10.53 21.51
N GLY A 109 -1.57 -11.58 22.01
CA GLY A 109 -2.23 -12.64 22.76
C GLY A 109 -2.54 -12.20 24.19
N SER A 110 -3.68 -12.64 24.74
CA SER A 110 -3.96 -12.45 26.16
C SER A 110 -3.03 -13.29 27.04
N GLY A 111 -2.67 -12.80 28.23
CA GLY A 111 -1.93 -13.59 29.21
C GLY A 111 -2.86 -14.60 29.88
N GLY A 112 -2.31 -15.72 30.34
CA GLY A 112 -3.09 -16.70 31.10
C GLY A 112 -3.58 -16.14 32.43
N ALA A 113 -4.78 -16.54 32.87
CA ALA A 113 -5.30 -16.13 34.17
C ALA A 113 -4.48 -16.73 35.32
N GLY A 114 -4.32 -15.97 36.41
CA GLY A 114 -3.75 -16.47 37.66
C GLY A 114 -4.69 -17.44 38.36
N ALA A 115 -4.21 -18.08 39.44
CA ALA A 115 -4.99 -19.04 40.22
C ALA A 115 -4.68 -18.93 41.71
N SER A 116 -5.68 -19.16 42.56
CA SER A 116 -5.44 -19.30 44.00
C SER A 116 -4.80 -20.65 44.32
N VAL A 117 -3.77 -20.65 45.16
CA VAL A 117 -3.07 -21.86 45.59
C VAL A 117 -3.87 -22.56 46.69
N VAL A 118 -4.10 -23.86 46.54
CA VAL A 118 -4.85 -24.65 47.52
C VAL A 118 -4.08 -24.77 48.84
N GLY A 119 -4.80 -24.78 49.97
CA GLY A 119 -4.22 -24.62 51.32
C GLY A 119 -3.01 -25.50 51.65
N CYS A 120 -3.05 -26.79 51.28
CA CYS A 120 -1.94 -27.72 51.52
C CYS A 120 -0.65 -27.40 50.73
N CYS A 121 -0.75 -26.57 49.67
CA CYS A 121 0.36 -26.13 48.83
C CYS A 121 0.88 -24.74 49.24
N GLN A 122 0.16 -23.99 50.08
CA GLN A 122 0.47 -22.57 50.33
C GLN A 122 1.79 -22.34 51.07
N GLY A 123 2.16 -23.26 51.98
CA GLY A 123 3.41 -23.14 52.73
C GLY A 123 4.66 -23.17 51.86
N GLN A 124 4.57 -23.74 50.65
CA GLN A 124 5.69 -23.86 49.72
C GLN A 124 5.59 -22.89 48.53
N TYR A 125 4.38 -22.58 48.07
CA TYR A 125 4.15 -21.84 46.82
C TYR A 125 3.45 -20.48 47.01
N GLY A 126 3.17 -20.09 48.25
CA GLY A 126 2.42 -18.87 48.57
C GLY A 126 0.91 -19.06 48.38
N SER A 127 0.14 -17.97 48.49
CA SER A 127 -1.33 -18.03 48.44
C SER A 127 -1.92 -17.97 47.04
N ASN A 128 -1.19 -17.45 46.05
CA ASN A 128 -1.67 -17.24 44.68
C ASN A 128 -0.54 -17.43 43.66
N MET A 129 -0.91 -18.00 42.51
CA MET A 129 -0.11 -17.98 41.28
C MET A 129 -0.53 -16.76 40.45
N PRO A 130 0.41 -15.88 40.06
CA PRO A 130 0.08 -14.66 39.31
C PRO A 130 -0.44 -14.98 37.91
N ALA A 131 -1.20 -14.04 37.33
CA ALA A 131 -1.56 -14.08 35.92
C ALA A 131 -0.33 -13.87 35.03
N GLY A 132 -0.37 -14.45 33.83
CA GLY A 132 0.61 -14.23 32.79
C GLY A 132 0.45 -12.83 32.20
N GLN A 133 1.55 -12.28 31.69
CA GLN A 133 1.50 -11.01 30.98
C GLN A 133 0.82 -11.19 29.62
N THR A 134 0.09 -10.19 29.15
CA THR A 134 -0.37 -10.15 27.76
C THR A 134 0.82 -10.03 26.80
N GLY A 135 0.80 -10.76 25.70
CA GLY A 135 1.77 -10.59 24.61
C GLY A 135 1.47 -9.32 23.82
N ASN A 136 2.49 -8.64 23.29
CA ASN A 136 2.34 -7.37 22.58
C ASN A 136 1.59 -7.50 21.24
N GLY A 137 0.99 -6.41 20.77
CA GLY A 137 0.49 -6.31 19.40
C GLY A 137 1.64 -6.33 18.38
N GLY A 138 1.38 -6.85 17.18
CA GLY A 138 2.29 -6.74 16.04
C GLY A 138 2.31 -5.34 15.44
N ASN A 139 3.33 -5.01 14.66
CA ASN A 139 3.40 -3.72 13.96
C ASN A 139 2.51 -3.70 12.71
N GLY A 140 1.95 -2.53 12.40
CA GLY A 140 1.40 -2.27 11.07
C GLY A 140 2.52 -2.19 10.03
N ALA A 141 2.20 -2.48 8.77
CA ALA A 141 3.14 -2.37 7.67
C ALA A 141 2.90 -1.12 6.82
N ASN A 142 3.93 -0.72 6.06
CA ASN A 142 3.89 0.50 5.25
C ASN A 142 2.94 0.36 4.05
N GLY A 143 2.33 1.47 3.65
CA GLY A 143 1.66 1.59 2.36
C GLY A 143 2.66 1.62 1.21
N GLY A 144 2.25 1.10 0.05
CA GLY A 144 2.98 1.20 -1.20
C GLY A 144 2.91 2.61 -1.78
N ALA A 145 3.94 3.02 -2.52
CA ALA A 145 3.95 4.32 -3.21
C ALA A 145 2.92 4.38 -4.35
N GLY A 146 2.44 5.57 -4.71
CA GLY A 146 1.68 5.76 -5.95
C GLY A 146 2.57 5.54 -7.17
N GLY A 147 1.97 5.27 -8.32
CA GLY A 147 2.63 5.28 -9.63
C GLY A 147 2.65 6.68 -10.22
N ASN A 148 3.63 7.02 -11.04
CA ASN A 148 3.74 8.33 -11.71
C ASN A 148 2.60 8.54 -12.71
N GLY A 149 2.18 9.79 -12.90
CA GLY A 149 1.35 10.15 -14.05
C GLY A 149 2.09 9.92 -15.38
N ALA A 150 1.39 9.55 -16.44
CA ALA A 150 1.99 9.38 -17.77
C ALA A 150 2.63 10.68 -18.23
N SER A 151 3.94 10.65 -18.37
CA SER A 151 4.66 11.64 -19.18
C SER A 151 4.62 11.16 -20.62
N ILE A 152 4.27 12.05 -21.54
CA ILE A 152 4.51 11.78 -22.96
C ILE A 152 5.99 12.07 -23.24
N GLY A 153 6.61 11.23 -24.08
CA GLY A 153 7.93 11.56 -24.59
C GLY A 153 7.88 12.78 -25.52
N THR A 154 9.01 13.45 -25.66
CA THR A 154 9.14 14.91 -25.86
C THR A 154 8.42 15.59 -27.03
N ALA A 155 7.85 14.88 -28.03
CA ALA A 155 7.31 15.54 -29.23
C ALA A 155 6.19 14.78 -29.99
N ILE A 156 5.19 15.55 -30.46
CA ILE A 156 4.41 15.25 -31.66
C ILE A 156 5.05 15.97 -32.85
N VAL A 157 5.44 15.22 -33.86
CA VAL A 157 6.04 15.73 -35.09
C VAL A 157 5.06 15.55 -36.25
N VAL A 158 4.73 16.64 -36.94
CA VAL A 158 3.99 16.59 -38.21
C VAL A 158 4.99 16.89 -39.33
N LEU A 159 5.25 15.88 -40.16
CA LEU A 159 6.02 15.99 -41.39
C LEU A 159 5.07 16.35 -42.53
N TYR A 160 5.42 17.35 -43.33
CA TYR A 160 4.63 17.76 -44.49
C TYR A 160 5.45 17.82 -45.77
N ASP A 161 4.86 17.47 -46.91
CA ASP A 161 5.51 17.64 -48.22
C ASP A 161 5.31 19.07 -48.75
N GLU A 162 4.12 19.65 -48.53
CA GLU A 162 3.79 21.00 -49.00
C GLU A 162 2.87 21.74 -48.02
N ILE A 163 3.10 23.04 -47.80
CA ILE A 163 2.18 23.93 -47.10
C ILE A 163 1.53 24.87 -48.12
N VAL A 164 0.20 24.87 -48.15
CA VAL A 164 -0.61 25.78 -48.97
C VAL A 164 -1.32 26.77 -48.07
N GLY A 165 -1.06 28.06 -48.29
CA GLY A 165 -1.62 29.16 -47.49
C GLY A 165 -0.93 29.29 -46.12
N SER A 166 -1.72 29.65 -45.10
CA SER A 166 -1.24 29.88 -43.73
C SER A 166 -1.92 28.90 -42.77
N PRO A 167 -1.50 27.62 -42.75
CA PRO A 167 -2.09 26.64 -41.84
C PRO A 167 -1.84 27.04 -40.39
N THR A 168 -2.83 26.82 -39.55
CA THR A 168 -2.72 26.99 -38.10
C THR A 168 -2.57 25.63 -37.44
N TYR A 169 -1.88 25.59 -36.31
CA TYR A 169 -1.84 24.40 -35.48
C TYR A 169 -2.16 24.76 -34.04
N SER A 170 -2.88 23.85 -33.38
CA SER A 170 -3.18 23.94 -31.96
C SER A 170 -2.85 22.61 -31.29
N LEU A 171 -2.22 22.70 -30.13
CA LEU A 171 -1.98 21.57 -29.25
C LEU A 171 -2.79 21.81 -27.97
N ASN A 172 -3.78 20.97 -27.73
CA ASN A 172 -4.40 20.88 -26.41
C ASN A 172 -3.76 19.73 -25.64
N ALA A 173 -2.89 20.12 -24.73
CA ALA A 173 -2.08 19.27 -23.88
C ALA A 173 -2.27 19.72 -22.42
N THR A 174 -3.51 20.03 -22.02
CA THR A 174 -3.81 20.54 -20.67
C THR A 174 -4.12 19.43 -19.67
N THR A 175 -4.33 18.19 -20.14
CA THR A 175 -4.70 17.03 -19.31
C THR A 175 -3.62 15.94 -19.40
N PHE A 176 -2.54 16.11 -18.65
CA PHE A 176 -1.55 15.04 -18.45
C PHE A 176 -1.86 14.22 -17.22
N GLY A 177 -1.36 12.98 -17.26
CA GLY A 177 -1.57 12.01 -16.22
C GLY A 177 -1.31 12.63 -14.86
N GLN A 178 -2.32 12.64 -14.00
CA GLN A 178 -2.12 12.99 -12.61
C GLN A 178 -1.27 11.92 -11.95
N ALA A 179 -0.49 12.33 -10.94
CA ALA A 179 0.20 11.39 -10.10
C ALA A 179 -0.78 10.45 -9.38
N GLY A 180 -0.39 9.19 -9.24
CA GLY A 180 -1.04 8.29 -8.30
C GLY A 180 -0.75 8.73 -6.86
N SER A 181 -1.76 8.65 -5.99
CA SER A 181 -1.56 8.82 -4.56
C SER A 181 -0.82 7.64 -3.95
N GLY A 182 0.01 7.89 -2.93
CA GLY A 182 0.53 6.82 -2.07
C GLY A 182 -0.58 6.09 -1.33
N GLY A 183 -0.39 4.79 -1.10
CA GLY A 183 -1.26 3.99 -0.24
C GLY A 183 -1.07 4.37 1.22
N SER A 184 -2.11 4.20 2.03
CA SER A 184 -2.04 4.44 3.47
C SER A 184 -1.19 3.38 4.17
N GLY A 185 -0.51 3.75 5.25
CA GLY A 185 0.10 2.76 6.15
C GLY A 185 -0.94 1.93 6.87
N GLY A 186 -0.61 0.68 7.18
CA GLY A 186 -1.42 -0.20 8.01
C GLY A 186 -1.35 0.21 9.48
N TYR A 187 -2.42 -0.05 10.22
CA TYR A 187 -2.50 0.26 11.65
C TYR A 187 -1.69 -0.74 12.48
N ALA A 188 -1.25 -0.31 13.66
CA ALA A 188 -0.68 -1.19 14.66
C ALA A 188 -1.67 -2.27 15.12
N GLY A 189 -1.15 -3.44 15.50
CA GLY A 189 -1.90 -4.48 16.17
C GLY A 189 -2.44 -4.03 17.52
N GLY A 190 -3.74 -4.22 17.71
CA GLY A 190 -4.45 -3.89 18.95
C GLY A 190 -4.32 -4.95 20.06
N ALA A 191 -5.14 -4.76 21.11
CA ALA A 191 -5.22 -5.45 22.40
C ALA A 191 -4.29 -6.66 22.67
N GLY A 192 -3.62 -6.58 23.83
CA GLY A 192 -2.58 -7.50 24.28
C GLY A 192 -1.24 -6.77 24.28
N GLY A 193 -0.72 -6.43 25.47
CA GLY A 193 0.55 -5.70 25.64
C GLY A 193 0.54 -4.30 25.00
N SER A 194 1.73 -3.76 24.72
CA SER A 194 1.86 -2.49 24.02
C SER A 194 1.51 -2.66 22.53
N PRO A 195 0.71 -1.77 21.94
CA PRO A 195 0.49 -1.75 20.49
C PRO A 195 1.81 -1.57 19.74
N GLY A 196 1.90 -2.16 18.55
CA GLY A 196 3.00 -1.88 17.62
C GLY A 196 2.96 -0.44 17.08
N SER A 197 3.86 -0.12 16.14
CA SER A 197 3.80 1.14 15.41
C SER A 197 2.91 1.01 14.15
N PRO A 198 2.14 2.07 13.78
CA PRO A 198 1.54 2.16 12.46
C PRO A 198 2.61 2.18 11.36
N GLY A 199 2.26 1.71 10.17
CA GLY A 199 3.08 1.87 8.98
C GLY A 199 3.08 3.29 8.44
N ALA A 200 4.10 3.62 7.66
CA ALA A 200 4.17 4.90 6.95
C ALA A 200 3.23 4.90 5.72
N THR A 201 2.68 6.07 5.40
CA THR A 201 2.01 6.32 4.11
C THR A 201 3.03 6.26 2.97
N GLY A 202 2.62 5.67 1.85
CA GLY A 202 3.37 5.67 0.61
C GLY A 202 3.57 7.07 0.05
N LYS A 203 4.62 7.26 -0.75
CA LYS A 203 4.89 8.56 -1.38
C LYS A 203 3.95 8.79 -2.57
N ASN A 204 3.52 10.04 -2.72
CA ASN A 204 2.99 10.53 -4.00
C ASN A 204 4.14 10.67 -4.99
N THR A 205 3.81 10.49 -6.25
CA THR A 205 4.72 10.65 -7.39
C THR A 205 4.49 11.99 -8.10
N PRO A 206 5.39 12.40 -9.02
CA PRO A 206 5.13 13.55 -9.87
C PRO A 206 4.00 13.30 -10.87
N ALA A 207 3.31 14.38 -11.26
CA ALA A 207 2.45 14.37 -12.43
C ALA A 207 3.27 14.23 -13.71
N GLY A 208 2.62 13.75 -14.77
CA GLY A 208 3.24 13.67 -16.09
C GLY A 208 3.48 15.03 -16.73
N GLN A 209 4.48 15.09 -17.62
CA GLN A 209 4.72 16.28 -18.45
C GLN A 209 4.11 16.11 -19.85
N GLY A 210 3.72 17.24 -20.45
CA GLY A 210 3.15 17.29 -21.79
C GLY A 210 4.17 17.30 -22.93
N PRO A 211 3.77 16.89 -24.15
CA PRO A 211 4.60 17.00 -25.34
C PRO A 211 4.72 18.46 -25.79
N THR A 212 5.73 18.69 -26.62
CA THR A 212 5.72 19.79 -27.57
C THR A 212 5.16 19.32 -28.91
N MET A 213 4.57 20.22 -29.70
CA MET A 213 4.20 19.94 -31.08
C MET A 213 5.10 20.72 -32.02
N THR A 214 5.66 20.05 -33.02
CA THR A 214 6.49 20.67 -34.06
C THR A 214 6.01 20.25 -35.44
N MET A 215 6.00 21.20 -36.37
CA MET A 215 5.79 20.92 -37.79
C MET A 215 7.10 21.16 -38.53
N ARG A 216 7.48 20.25 -39.44
CA ARG A 216 8.68 20.43 -40.28
C ARG A 216 8.52 19.76 -41.65
N PRO A 217 9.26 20.22 -42.67
CA PRO A 217 9.23 19.60 -43.99
C PRO A 217 9.65 18.12 -43.92
N ASN A 218 9.04 17.30 -44.77
CA ASN A 218 9.45 15.93 -45.02
C ASN A 218 10.69 15.93 -45.93
N ASN A 219 11.86 16.06 -45.32
CA ASN A 219 13.14 15.88 -46.01
C ASN A 219 13.43 14.37 -45.98
N GLY A 220 13.09 13.65 -47.05
CA GLY A 220 13.31 12.21 -47.16
C GLY A 220 14.71 11.75 -46.75
#